data_AF-A0A1A9AMS2-F1
#
_entry.id   AF-A0A1A9AMS2-F1
#
_cell.length_a   1.000
_cell.length_b   1.000
_cell.length_c   1.000
_cell.angle_alpha   90.00
_cell.angle_beta   90.00
_cell.angle_gamma   90.00
#
_symmetry.space_group_name_H-M   'P 1'
#
loop_
_entity.id
_entity.type
_entity.pdbx_description
1 polymer ?
#
loop_
_entity_poly.entity_id
_entity_poly.type
_entity_poly.pdbx_seq_one_letter_code
_entity_poly.pdbx_strand_id
1 'polypeptide(L)'
;MGTDVHFIMIINYIYLYDYDTLSLTSNRCYTKLDTLYIMDGKDEECKKLETRTGDYTDASLLCMGLKGNLEKYDALNIFGKMNNYKCKYLSLWAHDRLSKLKEVEKATMMSTLLSIWIKSNQYKAECSPSEFAAYTDN
;
A
#
# COMPACT_ATOMS: atom_id res chain seq x y z
N MET A 1 19.30 -4.69 18.44
CA MET A 1 18.82 -4.29 17.11
C MET A 1 19.59 -5.11 16.07
N GLY A 2 19.01 -6.21 15.62
CA GLY A 2 19.59 -7.01 14.53
C GLY A 2 18.98 -6.53 13.22
N THR A 3 19.79 -5.94 12.35
CA THR A 3 19.38 -5.64 10.98
C THR A 3 19.30 -6.95 10.21
N ASP A 4 18.10 -7.32 9.76
CA ASP A 4 17.90 -8.54 8.98
C ASP A 4 18.62 -8.39 7.63
N VAL A 5 19.59 -9.27 7.38
CA VAL A 5 20.41 -9.27 6.16
C VAL A 5 19.54 -9.47 4.91
N HIS A 6 18.35 -10.08 5.06
CA HIS A 6 17.35 -10.17 3.99
C HIS A 6 16.71 -8.81 3.66
N PHE A 7 16.56 -7.91 4.64
CA PHE A 7 16.06 -6.55 4.44
C PHE A 7 17.02 -5.72 3.59
N ILE A 8 18.32 -5.80 3.90
CA ILE A 8 19.38 -5.16 3.11
C ILE A 8 19.48 -5.78 1.71
N MET A 9 19.22 -7.09 1.55
CA MET A 9 19.19 -7.72 0.23
C MET A 9 17.99 -7.30 -0.62
N ILE A 10 16.79 -7.13 -0.05
CA ILE A 10 15.61 -6.68 -0.81
C ILE A 10 15.79 -5.22 -1.23
N ILE A 11 16.27 -4.38 -0.31
CA ILE A 11 16.70 -3.02 -0.59
C ILE A 11 17.80 -3.04 -1.65
N ASN A 12 18.90 -3.76 -1.48
CA ASN A 12 19.98 -3.82 -2.48
C ASN A 12 19.54 -4.44 -3.80
N TYR A 13 18.63 -5.40 -3.85
CA TYR A 13 18.07 -5.91 -5.11
C TYR A 13 17.21 -4.86 -5.82
N ILE A 14 16.53 -4.02 -5.03
CA ILE A 14 15.86 -2.80 -5.48
C ILE A 14 16.89 -1.73 -5.89
N TYR A 15 18.03 -1.55 -5.22
CA TYR A 15 19.00 -0.48 -5.53
C TYR A 15 20.11 -0.86 -6.55
N LEU A 16 20.38 -2.15 -6.79
CA LEU A 16 21.46 -2.65 -7.68
C LEU A 16 21.03 -2.77 -9.15
N TYR A 17 19.72 -2.77 -9.43
CA TYR A 17 19.20 -2.61 -10.78
C TYR A 17 18.95 -1.11 -11.00
N ASP A 18 19.92 -0.46 -11.63
CA ASP A 18 19.86 0.84 -12.31
C ASP A 18 18.66 1.76 -11.90
N TYR A 19 18.97 2.79 -11.12
CA TYR A 19 18.04 3.71 -10.48
C TYR A 19 17.01 4.32 -11.46
N ASP A 20 17.37 4.49 -12.73
CA ASP A 20 16.47 5.00 -13.78
C ASP A 20 15.47 3.93 -14.29
N THR A 21 15.90 2.68 -14.48
CA THR A 21 14.98 1.58 -14.79
C THR A 21 14.11 1.19 -13.60
N LEU A 22 14.58 1.42 -12.37
CA LEU A 22 13.85 1.14 -11.13
C LEU A 22 12.81 2.20 -10.74
N SER A 23 13.09 3.47 -10.99
CA SER A 23 12.10 4.56 -10.91
C SER A 23 10.91 4.27 -11.82
N LEU A 24 11.20 3.79 -13.04
CA LEU A 24 10.20 3.36 -14.02
C LEU A 24 9.50 2.04 -13.61
N THR A 25 10.21 1.10 -12.98
CA THR A 25 9.64 -0.21 -12.60
C THR A 25 8.86 -0.15 -11.29
N SER A 26 9.30 0.58 -10.26
CA SER A 26 8.59 0.71 -8.98
C SER A 26 7.30 1.52 -9.12
N ASN A 27 7.31 2.64 -9.85
CA ASN A 27 6.08 3.37 -10.18
C ASN A 27 5.12 2.49 -10.98
N ARG A 28 5.62 1.79 -12.01
CA ARG A 28 4.80 0.92 -12.86
C ARG A 28 4.26 -0.30 -12.11
N CYS A 29 5.00 -0.83 -11.14
CA CYS A 29 4.54 -1.92 -10.30
C CYS A 29 3.56 -1.45 -9.21
N TYR A 30 3.65 -0.20 -8.73
CA TYR A 30 2.64 0.42 -7.88
C TYR A 30 1.37 0.83 -8.64
N THR A 31 1.47 1.19 -9.93
CA THR A 31 0.29 1.44 -10.78
C THR A 31 -0.67 0.26 -10.83
N LYS A 32 -0.15 -0.97 -10.70
CA LYS A 32 -0.99 -2.16 -10.63
C LYS A 32 -1.84 -2.16 -9.35
N LEU A 33 -1.27 -1.79 -8.20
CA LEU A 33 -2.01 -1.69 -6.94
C LEU A 33 -3.00 -0.52 -6.93
N ASP A 34 -2.71 0.56 -7.66
CA ASP A 34 -3.64 1.70 -7.80
C ASP A 34 -4.91 1.35 -8.58
N THR A 35 -4.86 0.34 -9.46
CA THR A 35 -5.93 0.13 -10.46
C THR A 35 -6.62 -1.24 -10.36
N LEU A 36 -5.89 -2.31 -10.00
CA LEU A 36 -6.34 -3.68 -10.22
C LEU A 36 -7.62 -4.06 -9.46
N TYR A 37 -7.72 -3.65 -8.20
CA TYR A 37 -8.84 -4.02 -7.32
C TYR A 37 -9.52 -2.81 -6.68
N ILE A 38 -9.33 -1.62 -7.26
CA ILE A 38 -9.85 -0.39 -6.68
C ILE A 38 -11.37 -0.40 -6.53
N MET A 39 -12.09 -1.01 -7.48
CA MET A 39 -13.55 -1.09 -7.44
C MET A 39 -14.06 -2.13 -6.44
N ASP A 40 -13.28 -3.17 -6.15
CA ASP A 40 -13.61 -4.14 -5.09
C ASP A 40 -13.58 -3.45 -3.71
N GLY A 41 -12.62 -2.53 -3.51
CA GLY A 41 -12.53 -1.76 -2.28
C GLY A 41 -13.49 -0.58 -2.17
N LYS A 42 -14.53 -0.49 -3.01
CA LYS A 42 -15.54 0.57 -2.89
C LYS A 42 -16.27 0.45 -1.55
N ASP A 43 -16.14 1.48 -0.71
CA ASP A 43 -16.63 1.47 0.67
C ASP A 43 -17.17 2.83 1.07
N GLU A 44 -18.20 2.86 1.93
CA GLU A 44 -18.75 4.12 2.42
C GLU A 44 -17.76 4.93 3.28
N GLU A 45 -16.86 4.29 4.03
CA GLU A 45 -15.78 4.97 4.76
C GLU A 45 -14.81 5.64 3.78
N CYS A 46 -14.49 4.98 2.66
CA CYS A 46 -13.64 5.58 1.62
C CYS A 46 -14.34 6.73 0.88
N LYS A 47 -15.65 6.61 0.59
CA LYS A 47 -16.43 7.66 -0.09
C LYS A 47 -16.48 8.96 0.71
N LYS A 48 -16.40 8.91 2.04
CA LYS A 48 -16.33 10.11 2.89
C LYS A 48 -15.09 10.97 2.61
N LEU A 49 -14.11 10.42 1.89
CA LEU A 49 -12.89 11.10 1.47
C LEU A 49 -13.02 11.73 0.07
N GLU A 50 -14.13 11.51 -0.65
CA GLU A 50 -14.41 12.13 -1.94
C GLU A 50 -14.62 13.65 -1.81
N THR A 51 -14.46 14.37 -2.92
CA THR A 51 -14.88 15.77 -2.96
C THR A 51 -16.40 15.87 -3.00
N ARG A 52 -16.94 17.05 -2.64
CA ARG A 52 -18.37 17.35 -2.78
C ARG A 52 -18.90 17.24 -4.21
N THR A 53 -18.01 17.19 -5.22
CA THR A 53 -18.37 17.05 -6.64
C THR A 53 -18.57 15.60 -7.08
N GLY A 54 -18.34 14.62 -6.19
CA GLY A 54 -18.47 13.19 -6.50
C GLY A 54 -17.24 12.61 -7.22
N ASP A 55 -16.15 13.38 -7.30
CA ASP A 55 -14.87 12.91 -7.84
C ASP A 55 -14.05 12.22 -6.74
N TYR A 56 -13.44 11.10 -7.09
CA TYR A 56 -12.52 10.41 -6.18
C TYR A 56 -11.25 11.25 -5.99
N THR A 57 -10.96 11.59 -4.74
CA THR A 57 -9.68 12.19 -4.34
C THR A 57 -8.57 11.14 -4.28
N ASP A 58 -7.30 11.55 -4.29
CA ASP A 58 -6.17 10.64 -4.05
C ASP A 58 -6.32 9.88 -2.72
N ALA A 59 -6.89 10.51 -1.70
CA ALA A 59 -7.21 9.90 -0.41
C ALA A 59 -8.28 8.79 -0.55
N SER A 60 -9.36 9.07 -1.29
CA SER A 60 -10.40 8.07 -1.57
C SER A 60 -9.86 6.91 -2.41
N LEU A 61 -9.04 7.20 -3.43
CA LEU A 61 -8.44 6.19 -4.30
C LEU A 61 -7.48 5.29 -3.51
N LEU A 62 -6.67 5.86 -2.62
CA LEU A 62 -5.79 5.11 -1.72
C LEU A 62 -6.59 4.19 -0.78
N CYS A 63 -7.65 4.72 -0.16
CA CYS A 63 -8.53 3.96 0.71
C CYS A 63 -9.15 2.75 -0.02
N MET A 64 -9.74 3.01 -1.19
CA MET A 64 -10.37 1.98 -2.03
C MET A 64 -9.34 0.97 -2.54
N GLY A 65 -8.18 1.44 -3.02
CA GLY A 65 -7.11 0.58 -3.49
C GLY A 65 -6.61 -0.35 -2.40
N LEU A 66 -6.38 0.16 -1.18
CA LEU A 66 -5.93 -0.67 -0.07
C LEU A 66 -6.95 -1.75 0.27
N LYS A 67 -8.22 -1.34 0.47
CA LYS A 67 -9.29 -2.28 0.83
C LYS A 67 -9.42 -3.39 -0.22
N GLY A 68 -9.47 -3.03 -1.50
CA GLY A 68 -9.65 -3.99 -2.58
C GLY A 68 -8.46 -4.94 -2.73
N ASN A 69 -7.22 -4.44 -2.60
CA ASN A 69 -6.03 -5.30 -2.63
C ASN A 69 -6.00 -6.27 -1.44
N LEU A 70 -6.49 -5.87 -0.26
CA LEU A 70 -6.61 -6.76 0.90
C LEU A 70 -7.72 -7.81 0.71
N GLU A 71 -8.88 -7.41 0.17
CA GLU A 71 -9.98 -8.34 -0.13
C GLU A 71 -9.61 -9.39 -1.18
N LYS A 72 -8.75 -9.02 -2.13
CA LYS A 72 -8.29 -9.90 -3.22
C LYS A 72 -6.86 -10.38 -3.01
N TYR A 73 -6.33 -10.33 -1.80
CA TYR A 73 -4.91 -10.57 -1.50
C TYR A 73 -4.39 -11.94 -1.96
N ASP A 74 -5.21 -12.99 -1.85
CA ASP A 74 -4.82 -14.33 -2.28
C ASP A 74 -4.62 -14.37 -3.81
N ALA A 75 -5.50 -13.67 -4.54
CA ALA A 75 -5.45 -13.50 -5.99
C ALA A 75 -4.45 -12.41 -6.44
N LEU A 76 -4.00 -11.56 -5.52
CA LEU A 76 -3.03 -10.51 -5.80
C LEU A 76 -1.72 -11.16 -6.25
N ASN A 77 -1.37 -10.93 -7.52
CA ASN A 77 -0.15 -11.45 -8.11
C ASN A 77 0.83 -10.30 -8.36
N ILE A 78 1.84 -10.21 -7.50
CA ILE A 78 2.94 -9.25 -7.62
C ILE A 78 4.06 -9.91 -8.43
N PHE A 79 4.73 -9.14 -9.28
CA PHE A 79 5.66 -9.69 -10.26
C PHE A 79 6.82 -10.49 -9.61
N GLY A 80 7.04 -11.71 -10.11
CA GLY A 80 8.22 -12.52 -9.80
C GLY A 80 8.37 -12.88 -8.33
N LYS A 81 9.59 -12.77 -7.81
CA LYS A 81 9.92 -13.11 -6.40
C LYS A 81 9.23 -12.20 -5.38
N MET A 82 8.71 -11.03 -5.80
CA MET A 82 8.00 -10.10 -4.92
C MET A 82 6.65 -10.66 -4.46
N ASN A 83 6.11 -11.67 -5.15
CA ASN A 83 4.88 -12.35 -4.73
C ASN A 83 5.02 -13.09 -3.40
N ASN A 84 6.25 -13.39 -2.95
CA ASN A 84 6.49 -13.98 -1.63
C ASN A 84 6.50 -12.92 -0.50
N TYR A 85 6.50 -11.64 -0.86
CA TYR A 85 6.58 -10.50 0.05
C TYR A 85 5.37 -9.57 -0.13
N LYS A 86 4.19 -10.11 -0.47
CA LYS A 86 3.03 -9.28 -0.88
C LYS A 86 2.63 -8.26 0.17
N CYS A 87 2.57 -8.66 1.45
CA CYS A 87 2.19 -7.74 2.51
C CYS A 87 3.16 -6.56 2.64
N LYS A 88 4.47 -6.85 2.66
CA LYS A 88 5.49 -5.82 2.71
C LYS A 88 5.41 -4.89 1.51
N TYR A 89 5.21 -5.44 0.32
CA TYR A 89 5.06 -4.65 -0.89
C TYR A 89 3.80 -3.76 -0.84
N LEU A 90 2.68 -4.29 -0.36
CA LEU A 90 1.43 -3.54 -0.17
C LEU A 90 1.61 -2.43 0.88
N SER A 91 2.34 -2.70 1.96
CA SER A 91 2.64 -1.72 3.01
C SER A 91 3.49 -0.56 2.48
N LEU A 92 4.53 -0.86 1.69
CA LEU A 92 5.37 0.15 1.06
C LEU A 92 4.61 0.99 0.03
N TRP A 93 3.72 0.36 -0.75
CA TRP A 93 2.83 1.08 -1.68
C TRP A 93 1.90 2.04 -0.94
N ALA A 94 1.20 1.55 0.08
CA ALA A 94 0.26 2.37 0.84
C ALA A 94 0.98 3.55 1.51
N HIS A 95 2.20 3.32 2.02
CA HIS A 95 3.03 4.37 2.60
C HIS A 95 3.46 5.41 1.55
N ASP A 96 3.92 4.96 0.38
CA ASP A 96 4.30 5.87 -0.71
C ASP A 96 3.13 6.76 -1.14
N ARG A 97 1.92 6.19 -1.30
CA ARG A 97 0.71 6.97 -1.64
C ARG A 97 0.30 7.92 -0.52
N LEU A 98 0.34 7.48 0.74
CA LEU A 98 0.07 8.32 1.90
C LEU A 98 1.03 9.52 1.97
N SER A 99 2.32 9.30 1.66
CA SER A 99 3.36 10.33 1.73
C SER A 99 3.12 11.50 0.77
N LYS A 100 2.36 11.26 -0.30
CA LYS A 100 2.01 12.24 -1.35
C LYS A 100 0.76 13.06 -1.04
N LEU A 101 -0.01 12.69 -0.02
CA LEU A 101 -1.16 13.47 0.45
C LEU A 101 -0.72 14.74 1.21
N LYS A 102 -1.62 15.71 1.39
CA LYS A 102 -1.32 16.88 2.23
C LYS A 102 -1.22 16.46 3.70
N GLU A 103 -0.39 17.16 4.48
CA GLU A 103 -0.05 16.77 5.86
C GLU A 103 -1.29 16.60 6.79
N VAL A 104 -2.27 17.51 6.68
CA VAL A 104 -3.54 17.43 7.43
C VAL A 104 -4.36 16.18 7.05
N GLU A 105 -4.24 15.73 5.80
CA GLU A 105 -4.92 14.55 5.30
C GLU A 105 -4.20 13.27 5.76
N LYS A 106 -2.86 13.29 5.92
CA LYS A 106 -2.06 12.11 6.28
C LYS A 106 -2.47 11.47 7.60
N ALA A 107 -2.62 12.23 8.68
CA ALA A 107 -2.95 11.68 9.99
C ALA A 107 -4.34 11.01 10.01
N THR A 108 -5.33 11.69 9.44
CA THR A 108 -6.70 11.14 9.29
C THR A 108 -6.68 9.90 8.40
N MET A 109 -5.94 9.97 7.29
CA MET A 109 -5.82 8.84 6.37
C MET A 109 -5.13 7.64 6.97
N MET A 110 -4.07 7.85 7.75
CA MET A 110 -3.37 6.76 8.42
C MET A 110 -4.30 5.99 9.36
N SER A 111 -5.14 6.70 10.14
CA SER A 111 -6.15 6.07 10.99
C SER A 111 -7.19 5.26 10.18
N THR A 112 -7.67 5.81 9.07
CA THR A 112 -8.60 5.11 8.15
C THR A 112 -7.97 3.85 7.55
N LEU A 113 -6.74 3.95 7.04
CA LEU A 113 -6.03 2.83 6.43
C LEU A 113 -5.77 1.71 7.45
N LEU A 114 -5.32 2.05 8.66
CA LEU A 114 -5.14 1.08 9.75
C LEU A 114 -6.46 0.39 10.12
N SER A 115 -7.57 1.14 10.18
CA SER A 115 -8.89 0.59 10.49
C SER A 115 -9.36 -0.42 9.43
N ILE A 116 -9.14 -0.12 8.15
CA ILE A 116 -9.42 -1.04 7.03
C ILE A 116 -8.53 -2.28 7.14
N TRP A 117 -7.24 -2.07 7.38
CA TRP A 117 -6.26 -3.16 7.44
C TRP A 117 -6.58 -4.16 8.54
N ILE A 118 -6.89 -3.68 9.75
CA ILE A 118 -7.24 -4.51 10.92
C ILE A 118 -8.52 -5.32 10.69
N LYS A 119 -9.48 -4.78 9.94
CA LYS A 119 -10.75 -5.46 9.62
C LYS A 119 -10.58 -6.53 8.53
N SER A 120 -9.51 -6.51 7.74
CA SER A 120 -9.30 -7.48 6.66
C SER A 120 -9.06 -8.90 7.19
N ASN A 121 -9.43 -9.93 6.42
CA ASN A 121 -9.17 -11.32 6.82
C ASN A 121 -7.67 -11.63 6.90
N GLN A 122 -6.87 -10.96 6.06
CA GLN A 122 -5.42 -11.08 5.95
C GLN A 122 -4.67 -10.52 7.16
N TYR A 123 -5.30 -9.64 7.95
CA TYR A 123 -4.85 -9.21 9.27
C TYR A 123 -4.52 -10.39 10.19
N LYS A 124 -5.32 -11.46 10.14
CA LYS A 124 -5.23 -12.58 11.09
C LYS A 124 -4.22 -13.65 10.68
N ALA A 125 -3.72 -13.63 9.44
CA ALA A 125 -2.97 -14.74 8.88
C ALA A 125 -1.57 -14.35 8.37
N GLU A 126 -1.43 -13.26 7.60
CA GLU A 126 -0.22 -13.04 6.79
C GLU A 126 0.22 -11.58 6.65
N CYS A 127 -0.60 -10.60 7.06
CA CYS A 127 -0.32 -9.20 6.78
C CYS A 127 -0.64 -8.26 7.95
N SER A 128 0.32 -8.11 8.87
CA SER A 128 0.16 -7.29 10.07
C SER A 128 0.25 -5.78 9.75
N PRO A 129 -0.71 -4.96 10.23
CA PRO A 129 -0.68 -3.49 10.15
C PRO A 129 0.52 -2.86 10.85
N SER A 130 1.20 -3.59 11.74
CA SER A 130 2.45 -3.13 12.35
C SER A 130 3.55 -2.90 11.31
N GLU A 131 3.54 -3.65 10.21
CA GLU A 131 4.49 -3.42 9.10
C GLU A 131 4.23 -2.07 8.43
N PHE A 132 2.98 -1.62 8.37
CA PHE A 132 2.61 -0.30 7.83
C PHE A 132 3.03 0.83 8.79
N ALA A 133 2.76 0.69 10.09
CA ALA A 133 3.14 1.67 11.11
C ALA A 133 4.66 1.82 11.26
N ALA A 134 5.44 0.76 11.02
CA ALA A 134 6.90 0.81 11.08
C ALA A 134 7.53 1.79 10.06
N TYR A 135 6.80 2.17 9.01
CA TYR A 135 7.30 3.10 7.98
C TYR A 135 6.91 4.56 8.23
N THR A 136 5.98 4.83 9.15
CA THR A 136 5.46 6.18 9.40
C THR A 136 6.19 6.94 10.52
N ASP A 137 7.02 6.24 11.31
CA ASP A 137 7.73 6.79 12.49
C ASP A 137 9.17 7.27 12.19
N ASN A 138 9.50 7.65 10.94
CA ASN A 138 10.81 8.21 10.56
C ASN A 138 10.72 9.66 10.06
#